data_AF-Q04082-F1
#
_entry.id   AF-Q04082-F1
#
_cell.length_a   1.000
_cell.length_b   1.000
_cell.length_c   1.000
_cell.angle_alpha   90.00
_cell.angle_beta   90.00
_cell.angle_gamma   90.00
#
_symmetry.space_group_name_H-M   'P 1'
#
loop_
_entity.id
_entity.type
_entity.pdbx_description
1 polymer ?
#
loop_
_entity_poly.entity_id
_entity_poly.type
_entity_poly.pdbx_seq_one_letter_code
_entity_poly.pdbx_strand_id
1 'polypeptide(L)'
;MYTKEYYWFSQYMIITSTLVLTIIWSILPSSLGEAAPKQFINTLLDIFPQRRWIITLESIMLMGMLCTYIGLLMYNEDTLTPPLDSLSTVTDAGGQLVIEDDPDVFVKKWAFKETSGIYDLSLMDACQLLYLYDNDHTST
;
A
#
# COMPACT_ATOMS: atom_id res chain seq x y z
N MET A 1 -3.81 7.32 29.68
CA MET A 1 -3.37 5.95 30.05
C MET A 1 -2.28 5.54 29.06
N TYR A 2 -1.02 5.80 29.42
CA TYR A 2 0.17 5.76 28.57
C TYR A 2 0.68 4.36 28.21
N THR A 3 -0.20 3.36 28.19
CA THR A 3 0.21 1.94 28.12
C THR A 3 0.75 1.51 26.76
N LYS A 4 0.77 2.39 25.74
CA LYS A 4 1.23 2.05 24.38
C LYS A 4 2.34 2.94 23.82
N GLU A 5 2.85 3.93 24.55
CA GLU A 5 3.88 4.84 24.03
C GLU A 5 5.13 4.08 23.54
N TYR A 6 5.51 3.03 24.26
CA TYR A 6 6.67 2.21 23.93
C TYR A 6 6.35 0.92 23.16
N TYR A 7 5.08 0.65 22.84
CA TYR A 7 4.71 -0.61 22.19
C TYR A 7 5.40 -0.76 20.83
N TRP A 8 5.24 0.24 19.95
CA TRP A 8 5.85 0.22 18.63
C TRP A 8 7.38 0.30 18.67
N PHE A 9 7.93 1.07 19.62
CA PHE A 9 9.36 1.13 19.85
C PHE A 9 9.93 -0.23 20.28
N SER A 10 9.30 -0.91 21.23
CA SER A 10 9.72 -2.24 21.69
C SER A 10 9.61 -3.28 20.58
N GLN A 11 8.55 -3.24 19.78
CA GLN A 11 8.35 -4.17 18.67
C GLN A 11 9.42 -3.95 17.59
N TYR A 12 9.71 -2.69 17.25
CA TYR A 12 10.79 -2.36 16.33
C TYR A 12 12.15 -2.88 16.84
N MET A 13 12.49 -2.59 18.10
CA MET A 13 13.75 -3.06 18.70
C MET A 13 13.86 -4.59 18.71
N ILE A 14 12.78 -5.30 19.01
CA ILE A 14 12.75 -6.77 18.98
C ILE A 14 12.97 -7.27 17.55
N ILE A 15 12.24 -6.74 16.56
CA ILE A 15 12.35 -7.16 15.15
C ILE A 15 13.74 -6.84 14.59
N THR A 16 14.29 -5.66 14.85
CA THR A 16 15.63 -5.28 14.39
C THR A 16 16.68 -6.14 15.08
N SER A 17 16.55 -6.40 16.37
CA SER A 17 17.49 -7.29 17.10
C SER A 17 17.44 -8.72 16.59
N THR A 18 16.24 -9.27 16.33
CA THR A 18 16.12 -10.62 15.77
C THR A 18 16.68 -10.68 14.35
N LEU A 19 16.45 -9.66 13.51
CA LEU A 19 17.02 -9.56 12.16
C LEU A 19 18.55 -9.48 12.17
N VAL A 20 19.14 -8.70 13.08
CA VAL A 20 20.60 -8.65 13.21
C VAL A 20 21.15 -10.00 13.66
N LEU A 21 20.50 -10.65 14.63
CA LEU A 21 20.90 -11.98 15.09
C LEU A 21 20.76 -13.04 13.98
N THR A 22 19.71 -13.00 13.16
CA THR A 22 19.54 -13.94 12.04
C THR A 22 20.59 -13.72 10.95
N ILE A 23 20.94 -12.48 10.64
CA ILE A 23 22.02 -12.16 9.69
C ILE A 23 23.37 -12.67 10.20
N ILE A 24 23.71 -12.38 11.46
CA ILE A 24 24.96 -12.87 12.08
C ILE A 24 24.98 -14.41 12.06
N TRP A 25 23.87 -15.04 12.42
CA TRP A 25 23.71 -16.49 12.42
C TRP A 25 23.83 -17.11 11.02
N SER A 26 23.33 -16.43 9.99
CA SER A 26 23.40 -16.86 8.59
C SER A 26 24.84 -16.82 8.04
N ILE A 27 25.61 -15.78 8.38
CA ILE A 27 26.96 -15.53 7.83
C ILE A 27 28.05 -16.31 8.58
N LEU A 28 27.83 -16.69 9.84
CA LEU A 28 28.85 -17.34 10.67
C LEU A 28 29.44 -18.58 9.94
N PRO A 29 30.75 -18.78 9.79
CA PRO A 29 31.25 -19.98 9.10
C PRO A 29 30.91 -21.26 9.89
N SER A 30 30.48 -22.33 9.21
CA SER A 30 30.24 -23.65 9.84
C SER A 30 31.53 -24.34 10.29
N SER A 31 32.69 -23.93 9.75
CA SER A 31 34.01 -24.36 10.17
C SER A 31 34.91 -23.12 10.34
N LEU A 32 35.01 -22.58 11.56
CA LEU A 32 36.16 -21.72 11.84
C LEU A 32 37.41 -22.59 11.96
N GLY A 33 38.47 -22.18 11.27
CA GLY A 33 39.80 -22.77 11.38
C GLY A 33 40.30 -22.81 12.83
N GLU A 34 41.43 -23.48 13.03
CA GLU A 34 42.03 -23.85 14.33
C GLU A 34 42.20 -22.74 15.38
N ALA A 35 41.98 -21.48 15.03
CA ALA A 35 42.20 -20.32 15.88
C ALA A 35 40.99 -19.85 16.72
N ALA A 36 39.79 -20.41 16.53
CA ALA A 36 38.59 -19.99 17.27
C ALA A 36 38.13 -21.06 18.27
N PRO A 37 37.40 -20.70 19.35
CA PRO A 37 36.91 -21.65 20.35
C PRO A 37 35.87 -22.59 19.73
N LYS A 38 36.34 -23.67 19.08
CA LYS A 38 35.52 -24.68 18.39
C LYS A 38 34.42 -25.24 19.29
N GLN A 39 34.69 -25.33 20.59
CA GLN A 39 33.74 -25.80 21.59
C GLN A 39 32.49 -24.91 21.68
N PHE A 40 32.65 -23.59 21.77
CA PHE A 40 31.52 -22.69 21.93
C PHE A 40 30.63 -22.65 20.68
N ILE A 41 31.23 -22.58 19.50
CA ILE A 41 30.48 -22.52 18.24
C ILE A 41 29.75 -23.83 17.98
N ASN A 42 30.36 -24.98 18.26
CA ASN A 42 29.70 -26.28 18.09
C ASN A 42 28.53 -26.44 19.07
N THR A 43 28.69 -26.03 20.35
CA THR A 43 27.57 -26.04 21.31
C THR A 43 26.44 -25.11 20.88
N LEU A 44 26.76 -23.94 20.30
CA LEU A 44 25.74 -23.07 19.71
C LEU A 44 25.06 -23.72 18.50
N LEU A 45 25.82 -24.41 17.64
CA LEU A 45 25.28 -25.08 16.45
C LEU A 45 24.35 -26.26 16.82
N ASP A 46 24.59 -26.90 17.97
CA ASP A 46 23.76 -28.00 18.47
C ASP A 46 22.44 -27.53 19.10
N ILE A 47 22.40 -26.32 19.70
CA ILE A 47 21.19 -25.77 20.33
C ILE A 47 20.28 -25.04 19.32
N PHE A 48 20.87 -24.35 18.33
CA PHE A 48 20.11 -23.59 17.35
C PHE A 48 19.68 -24.47 16.16
N PRO A 49 18.53 -24.17 15.53
CA PRO A 49 18.07 -24.92 14.36
C PRO A 49 19.08 -24.83 13.22
N GLN A 50 19.15 -25.91 12.43
CA GLN A 50 19.98 -25.96 11.22
C GLN A 50 19.72 -24.74 10.33
N ARG A 51 20.78 -24.16 9.77
CA ARG A 51 20.72 -22.94 8.93
C ARG A 51 19.73 -22.99 7.78
N ARG A 52 19.40 -24.20 7.29
CA ARG A 52 18.36 -24.41 6.27
C ARG A 52 17.02 -23.78 6.67
N TRP A 53 16.70 -23.75 7.96
CA TRP A 53 15.49 -23.12 8.48
C TRP A 53 15.43 -21.61 8.23
N ILE A 54 16.57 -20.91 8.18
CA ILE A 54 16.60 -19.47 7.87
C ILE A 54 16.07 -19.25 6.45
N ILE A 55 16.62 -19.99 5.48
CA ILE A 55 16.21 -19.91 4.07
C ILE A 55 14.74 -20.32 3.91
N THR A 56 14.30 -21.36 4.63
CA THR A 56 12.89 -21.78 4.61
C THR A 56 11.97 -20.69 5.16
N LEU A 57 12.32 -20.06 6.29
CA LEU A 57 11.52 -18.98 6.88
C LEU A 57 11.46 -17.74 5.97
N GLU A 58 12.59 -17.33 5.38
CA GLU A 58 12.63 -16.21 4.42
C GLU A 58 11.77 -16.52 3.18
N SER A 59 11.84 -17.74 2.64
CA SER A 59 11.03 -18.18 1.50
C SER A 59 9.53 -18.18 1.83
N ILE A 60 9.14 -18.68 3.01
CA ILE A 60 7.75 -18.64 3.48
C ILE A 60 7.26 -17.19 3.61
N MET A 61 8.08 -16.30 4.17
CA MET A 61 7.74 -14.88 4.33
C MET A 61 7.55 -14.20 2.96
N LEU A 62 8.46 -14.40 2.02
CA LEU A 62 8.36 -13.84 0.66
C LEU A 62 7.14 -14.36 -0.09
N MET A 63 6.88 -15.68 -0.04
CA MET A 63 5.68 -16.27 -0.66
C MET A 63 4.40 -15.79 0.02
N GLY A 64 4.41 -15.62 1.34
CA GLY A 64 3.30 -15.02 2.09
C GLY A 64 2.99 -13.60 1.60
N MET A 65 4.00 -12.73 1.48
CA MET A 65 3.85 -11.38 0.94
C MET A 65 3.30 -11.38 -0.48
N LEU A 66 3.83 -12.24 -1.36
CA LEU A 66 3.36 -12.36 -2.73
C LEU A 66 1.87 -12.74 -2.79
N CYS A 67 1.46 -13.76 -2.04
CA CYS A 67 0.06 -14.18 -1.96
C CYS A 67 -0.84 -13.05 -1.42
N THR A 68 -0.38 -12.30 -0.41
CA THR A 68 -1.13 -11.14 0.11
C THR A 68 -1.28 -10.05 -0.94
N TYR A 69 -0.24 -9.72 -1.70
CA TYR A 69 -0.33 -8.70 -2.75
C TYR A 69 -1.23 -9.12 -3.91
N ILE A 70 -1.16 -10.38 -4.34
CA ILE A 70 -2.07 -10.90 -5.37
C ILE A 70 -3.53 -10.84 -4.85
N GLY A 71 -3.78 -11.25 -3.61
CA GLY A 71 -5.10 -11.19 -3.01
C GLY A 71 -5.65 -9.76 -2.89
N LEU A 72 -4.80 -8.80 -2.51
CA LEU A 72 -5.16 -7.38 -2.46
C LEU A 72 -5.46 -6.81 -3.86
N LEU A 73 -4.67 -7.21 -4.88
CA LEU A 73 -4.90 -6.80 -6.26
C LEU A 73 -6.26 -7.31 -6.76
N MET A 74 -6.54 -8.60 -6.59
CA MET A 74 -7.82 -9.19 -6.97
C MET A 74 -8.99 -8.56 -6.22
N TYR A 75 -8.83 -8.28 -4.91
CA TYR A 75 -9.87 -7.61 -4.14
C TYR A 75 -10.16 -6.18 -4.63
N ASN A 76 -9.11 -5.43 -4.99
CA ASN A 76 -9.27 -4.10 -5.54
C ASN A 76 -9.97 -4.13 -6.90
N GLU A 77 -9.58 -5.04 -7.79
CA GLU A 77 -10.14 -5.17 -9.14
C GLU A 77 -11.59 -5.69 -9.12
N ASP A 78 -11.87 -6.75 -8.37
CA ASP A 78 -13.17 -7.45 -8.42
C ASP A 78 -14.22 -6.86 -7.47
N THR A 79 -13.80 -6.27 -6.35
CA THR A 79 -14.75 -5.81 -5.31
C THR A 79 -14.84 -4.30 -5.18
N LEU A 80 -13.70 -3.59 -5.21
CA LEU A 80 -13.68 -2.14 -4.93
C LEU A 80 -13.81 -1.29 -6.19
N THR A 81 -13.36 -1.79 -7.34
CA THR A 81 -13.42 -1.03 -8.60
C THR A 81 -14.86 -1.08 -9.13
N PRO A 82 -15.52 0.07 -9.35
CA PRO A 82 -16.84 0.09 -9.97
C PRO A 82 -16.75 -0.47 -11.40
N PRO A 83 -17.82 -1.12 -11.91
CA PRO A 83 -17.82 -1.59 -13.29
C PRO A 83 -17.68 -0.40 -14.25
N LEU A 84 -16.96 -0.58 -15.36
CA LEU A 84 -16.66 0.50 -16.32
C LEU A 84 -17.90 1.25 -16.82
N ASP A 85 -19.03 0.54 -16.94
CA ASP A 85 -20.31 1.10 -17.39
C ASP A 85 -21.06 1.87 -16.29
N SER A 86 -20.56 1.87 -15.05
CA SER A 86 -21.16 2.65 -13.97
C SER A 86 -20.84 4.13 -14.13
N LEU A 87 -21.88 4.97 -14.05
CA LEU A 87 -21.73 6.43 -13.94
C LEU A 87 -20.83 6.83 -12.76
N SER A 88 -20.75 5.99 -11.70
CA SER A 88 -19.87 6.20 -10.55
C SER A 88 -18.37 6.22 -10.89
N THR A 89 -17.98 5.83 -12.11
CA THR A 89 -16.60 5.93 -12.60
C THR A 89 -16.24 7.36 -13.00
N VAL A 90 -17.26 8.18 -13.34
CA VAL A 90 -17.10 9.59 -13.76
C VAL A 90 -17.58 10.53 -12.65
N THR A 91 -18.63 10.15 -11.92
CA THR A 91 -19.26 10.97 -10.88
C THR A 91 -19.00 10.38 -9.52
N ASP A 92 -18.79 11.22 -8.50
CA ASP A 92 -18.81 10.73 -7.14
C ASP A 92 -20.25 10.32 -6.73
N ALA A 93 -20.39 9.70 -5.56
CA ALA A 93 -21.69 9.35 -5.01
C ALA A 93 -22.57 10.58 -4.67
N GLY A 94 -21.98 11.79 -4.66
CA GLY A 94 -22.64 13.07 -4.43
C GLY A 94 -23.10 13.79 -5.71
N GLY A 95 -22.76 13.26 -6.90
CA GLY A 95 -23.04 13.87 -8.19
C GLY A 95 -24.54 14.09 -8.39
N GLN A 96 -24.97 15.34 -8.39
CA GLN A 96 -26.38 15.69 -8.63
C GLN A 96 -26.63 15.74 -10.14
N LEU A 97 -27.56 14.95 -10.63
CA LEU A 97 -27.96 15.03 -12.04
C LEU A 97 -28.77 16.32 -12.29
N VAL A 98 -28.46 17.01 -13.39
CA VAL A 98 -29.27 18.14 -13.86
C VAL A 98 -30.57 17.57 -14.43
N ILE A 99 -31.65 17.77 -13.70
CA ILE A 99 -33.00 17.43 -14.13
C ILE A 99 -33.52 18.62 -14.93
N GLU A 100 -33.73 18.42 -16.23
CA GLU A 100 -34.34 19.40 -17.13
C GLU A 100 -35.63 18.77 -17.68
N ASP A 101 -36.76 19.47 -17.56
CA ASP A 101 -38.08 18.93 -17.96
C ASP A 101 -38.22 18.75 -19.48
N ASP A 102 -37.54 19.59 -20.25
CA ASP A 102 -37.60 19.59 -21.71
C ASP A 102 -36.42 18.80 -22.31
N PRO A 103 -36.67 17.64 -22.98
CA PRO A 103 -35.62 16.83 -23.59
C PRO A 103 -34.85 17.59 -24.67
N ASP A 104 -35.48 18.51 -25.40
CA ASP A 104 -34.80 19.27 -26.46
C ASP A 104 -33.78 20.25 -25.88
N VAL A 105 -34.14 20.88 -24.75
CA VAL A 105 -33.23 21.78 -24.01
C VAL A 105 -32.08 20.97 -23.40
N PHE A 106 -32.39 19.82 -22.81
CA PHE A 106 -31.37 18.94 -22.24
C PHE A 106 -30.33 18.53 -23.29
N VAL A 107 -30.78 18.03 -24.44
CA VAL A 107 -29.90 17.59 -25.52
C VAL A 107 -29.06 18.76 -26.04
N LYS A 108 -29.67 19.91 -26.27
CA LYS A 108 -28.98 21.08 -26.82
C LYS A 108 -27.93 21.64 -25.85
N LYS A 109 -28.19 21.61 -24.55
CA LYS A 109 -27.34 22.24 -23.53
C LYS A 109 -26.26 21.30 -22.99
N TRP A 110 -26.59 20.02 -22.81
CA TRP A 110 -25.75 19.08 -22.06
C TRP A 110 -25.20 17.93 -22.91
N ALA A 111 -25.91 17.42 -23.92
CA ALA A 111 -25.51 16.16 -24.58
C ALA A 111 -24.15 16.23 -25.30
N PHE A 112 -23.69 17.43 -25.67
CA PHE A 112 -22.40 17.65 -26.34
C PHE A 112 -21.43 18.48 -25.52
N LYS A 113 -21.72 18.72 -24.23
CA LYS A 113 -20.82 19.41 -23.31
C LYS A 113 -20.24 18.43 -22.31
N GLU A 114 -18.96 18.60 -22.01
CA GLU A 114 -18.19 17.75 -21.10
C GLU A 114 -18.84 17.77 -19.70
N THR A 115 -18.86 16.61 -19.01
CA THR A 115 -19.69 16.32 -17.82
C THR A 115 -21.20 16.54 -18.03
N SER A 116 -21.76 15.90 -19.06
CA SER A 116 -23.15 16.05 -19.47
C SER A 116 -24.13 15.68 -18.35
N GLY A 117 -24.82 16.68 -17.80
CA GLY A 117 -25.94 16.47 -16.89
C GLY A 117 -25.58 16.17 -15.44
N ILE A 118 -24.36 16.49 -14.98
CA ILE A 118 -24.02 16.47 -13.55
C ILE A 118 -23.74 17.92 -13.10
N TYR A 119 -24.25 18.32 -11.94
CA TYR A 119 -24.02 19.62 -11.31
C TYR A 119 -22.61 19.64 -10.68
N ASP A 120 -21.61 19.56 -11.55
CA ASP A 120 -20.21 19.64 -11.18
C ASP A 120 -19.47 20.50 -12.22
N LEU A 121 -18.25 20.89 -11.87
CA LEU A 121 -17.32 21.52 -12.77
C LEU A 121 -16.94 20.55 -13.89
N SER A 122 -16.79 21.06 -15.11
CA SER A 122 -16.33 20.22 -16.20
C SER A 122 -14.94 19.65 -15.88
N LEU A 123 -14.70 18.39 -16.23
CA LEU A 123 -13.43 17.71 -15.93
C LEU A 123 -12.22 18.50 -16.45
N MET A 124 -12.39 19.20 -17.59
CA MET A 124 -11.37 20.05 -18.20
C MET A 124 -11.04 21.29 -17.34
N ASP A 125 -12.05 21.88 -16.69
CA ASP A 125 -11.90 23.11 -15.90
C ASP A 125 -11.40 22.84 -14.47
N ALA A 126 -11.50 21.61 -13.99
CA ALA A 126 -11.07 21.22 -12.64
C ALA A 126 -9.59 21.52 -12.38
N CYS A 127 -8.71 21.18 -13.33
CA CYS A 127 -7.30 21.52 -13.25
C CYS A 127 -7.09 23.04 -13.22
N GLN A 128 -7.81 23.78 -14.06
CA GLN A 128 -7.67 25.24 -14.14
C GLN A 128 -8.02 25.92 -12.82
N LEU A 129 -9.13 25.54 -12.17
CA LEU A 129 -9.51 26.12 -10.88
C LEU A 129 -8.52 25.78 -9.77
N LEU A 130 -8.02 24.53 -9.73
CA LEU A 130 -7.01 24.13 -8.75
C LEU A 130 -5.73 24.97 -8.85
N TYR A 131 -5.25 25.21 -10.08
CA TYR A 131 -4.07 26.05 -10.30
C TYR A 131 -4.34 27.53 -10.02
N LEU A 132 -5.54 28.05 -10.31
CA LEU A 132 -5.87 29.45 -9.98
C LEU A 132 -5.91 29.68 -8.47
N TYR A 133 -6.46 28.74 -7.70
CA TYR A 133 -6.53 28.84 -6.24
C TYR A 133 -5.13 28.85 -5.58
N ASP A 134 -4.18 28.06 -6.09
CA ASP A 134 -2.80 28.03 -5.59
C ASP A 134 -2.07 29.38 -5.80
N ASN A 135 -2.36 30.04 -6.93
CA ASN A 135 -1.77 31.34 -7.24
C ASN A 135 -2.36 32.50 -6.39
N ASP A 136 -3.63 32.42 -5.99
CA ASP A 136 -4.25 33.47 -5.18
C ASP A 136 -3.71 33.49 -3.73
N HIS A 137 -3.32 32.35 -3.14
CA HIS A 137 -2.75 32.32 -1.78
C HIS A 137 -1.26 32.66 -1.70
N THR A 138 -0.57 32.71 -2.82
CA THR A 138 0.85 33.13 -2.87
C THR A 138 1.02 34.63 -3.10
N SER A 139 -0.08 35.36 -3.36
CA SER A 139 -0.06 36.79 -3.69
C SER A 139 -0.53 37.73 -2.57
N THR A 140 -0.70 37.24 -1.33
CA THR A 140 -0.91 38.04 -0.10
C THR A 140 0.30 38.00 0.82
#